data_AF-A0A7S2AF92-F1
#
_entry.id   AF-A0A7S2AF92-F1
#
_cell.length_a   1.000
_cell.length_b   1.000
_cell.length_c   1.000
_cell.angle_alpha   90.00
_cell.angle_beta   90.00
_cell.angle_gamma   90.00
#
_symmetry.space_group_name_H-M   'P 1'
#
loop_
_entity.id
_entity.type
_entity.pdbx_description
1 polymer ?
#
loop_
_entity_poly.entity_id
_entity_poly.type
_entity_poly.pdbx_seq_one_letter_code
_entity_poly.pdbx_strand_id
1 'polypeptide(L)'
;TMVEKLKAHLDAGHCQAHPYFLEKIIQFYECHLVRHSIMLVGMPFSGKTTALSTLQRALTDLANEGSLHSGCVVHQARLNPKSIPAKDLYGGFDEVSHEWTDGIVAVLFRDFARNQ
;
A
#
# COMPACT_ATOMS: atom_id res chain seq x y z
N THR A 1 6.20 11.33 -16.76
CA THR A 1 5.97 9.88 -16.89
C THR A 1 6.10 9.18 -15.54
N MET A 2 5.60 7.94 -15.36
CA MET A 2 5.70 7.20 -14.09
C MET A 2 7.13 7.14 -13.56
N VAL A 3 8.10 6.83 -14.43
CA VAL A 3 9.52 6.70 -14.05
C VAL A 3 10.11 8.01 -13.55
N GLU A 4 9.75 9.15 -14.17
CA GLU A 4 10.18 10.47 -13.68
C GLU A 4 9.65 10.77 -12.29
N LYS A 5 8.38 10.45 -12.02
CA LYS A 5 7.77 10.62 -10.70
C LYS A 5 8.43 9.73 -9.66
N LEU A 6 8.71 8.47 -9.99
CA LEU A 6 9.45 7.56 -9.11
C LEU A 6 10.84 8.13 -8.77
N LYS A 7 11.59 8.62 -9.75
CA LYS A 7 12.91 9.24 -9.53
C LYS A 7 12.81 10.46 -8.63
N ALA A 8 11.89 11.38 -8.92
CA ALA A 8 11.68 12.58 -8.12
C ALA A 8 11.35 12.27 -6.65
N HIS A 9 10.49 11.28 -6.40
CA HIS A 9 10.14 10.86 -5.03
C HIS A 9 11.28 10.14 -4.31
N LEU A 10 12.14 9.41 -5.03
CA LEU A 10 13.34 8.80 -4.45
C LEU A 10 14.36 9.87 -4.07
N ASP A 11 14.61 10.83 -4.96
CA ASP A 11 15.55 11.92 -4.71
C ASP A 11 15.08 12.80 -3.53
N ALA A 12 13.77 13.11 -3.46
CA ALA A 12 13.17 13.82 -2.33
C ALA A 12 13.24 13.02 -1.01
N GLY A 13 13.27 11.69 -1.09
CA GLY A 13 13.47 10.79 0.04
C GLY A 13 14.94 10.49 0.36
N HIS A 14 15.90 11.22 -0.25
CA HIS A 14 17.34 10.98 -0.14
C HIS A 14 17.75 9.53 -0.47
N CYS A 15 17.02 8.89 -1.38
CA CYS A 15 17.27 7.53 -1.83
C CYS A 15 17.84 7.56 -3.25
N GLN A 16 18.88 6.77 -3.51
CA GLN A 16 19.44 6.66 -4.86
C GLN A 16 18.46 5.94 -5.79
N ALA A 17 18.13 6.58 -6.92
CA ALA A 17 17.31 5.99 -7.97
C ALA A 17 18.09 4.97 -8.83
N HIS A 18 18.60 3.91 -8.18
CA HIS A 18 19.35 2.86 -8.87
C HIS A 18 18.43 2.12 -9.86
N PRO A 19 18.87 1.84 -11.11
CA PRO A 19 18.04 1.21 -12.15
C PRO A 19 17.35 -0.08 -11.69
N TYR A 20 18.09 -0.96 -11.01
CA TYR A 20 17.54 -2.20 -10.42
C TYR A 20 16.37 -1.93 -9.45
N PHE A 21 16.47 -0.88 -8.62
CA PHE A 21 15.43 -0.57 -7.65
C PHE A 21 14.17 -0.01 -8.32
N LEU A 22 14.35 0.88 -9.32
CA LEU A 22 13.25 1.38 -10.15
C LEU A 22 12.51 0.23 -10.85
N GLU A 23 13.25 -0.71 -11.43
CA GLU A 23 12.68 -1.90 -12.07
C GLU A 23 11.82 -2.72 -11.09
N LYS A 24 12.29 -2.90 -9.85
CA LYS A 24 11.51 -3.62 -8.81
C LYS A 24 10.23 -2.89 -8.42
N ILE A 25 10.24 -1.57 -8.38
CA ILE A 25 9.02 -0.79 -8.13
C ILE A 25 8.02 -0.94 -9.30
N ILE A 26 8.52 -0.94 -10.54
CA ILE A 26 7.68 -1.14 -11.73
C ILE A 26 7.09 -2.55 -11.75
N GLN A 27 7.89 -3.58 -11.50
CA GLN A 27 7.41 -4.97 -11.39
C GLN A 27 6.35 -5.12 -10.30
N PHE A 28 6.51 -4.40 -9.18
CA PHE A 28 5.49 -4.37 -8.13
C PHE A 28 4.18 -3.73 -8.60
N TYR A 29 4.26 -2.61 -9.34
CA TYR A 29 3.08 -1.97 -9.96
C TYR A 29 2.39 -2.90 -10.97
N GLU A 30 3.15 -3.55 -11.85
CA GLU A 30 2.61 -4.50 -12.83
C GLU A 30 1.93 -5.69 -12.15
N CYS A 31 2.52 -6.22 -11.08
CA CYS A 31 1.91 -7.27 -10.27
C CYS A 31 0.60 -6.81 -9.62
N HIS A 32 0.53 -5.55 -9.18
CA HIS A 32 -0.68 -4.96 -8.59
C HIS A 32 -1.83 -4.83 -9.58
N LEU A 33 -1.54 -4.59 -10.86
CA LEU A 33 -2.57 -4.55 -11.90
C LEU A 33 -3.24 -5.90 -12.14
N VAL A 34 -2.55 -7.01 -11.87
CA VAL A 34 -3.05 -8.37 -12.13
C VAL A 34 -3.50 -9.14 -10.90
N ARG A 35 -3.15 -8.68 -9.68
CA ARG A 35 -3.46 -9.37 -8.41
C ARG A 35 -3.66 -8.37 -7.26
N HIS A 36 -4.69 -8.62 -6.46
CA HIS A 36 -5.00 -7.81 -5.27
C HIS A 36 -4.08 -8.11 -4.07
N SER A 37 -3.66 -9.37 -3.90
CA SER A 37 -2.84 -9.81 -2.77
C SER A 37 -1.39 -10.05 -3.22
N ILE A 38 -0.46 -9.27 -2.68
CA ILE A 38 0.96 -9.30 -3.08
C ILE A 38 1.84 -9.36 -1.83
N MET A 39 2.90 -10.15 -1.90
CA MET A 39 3.93 -10.18 -0.87
C MET A 39 5.23 -9.56 -1.40
N LEU A 40 5.72 -8.52 -0.71
CA LEU A 40 7.02 -7.94 -1.01
C LEU A 40 8.08 -8.59 -0.11
N VAL A 41 8.95 -9.41 -0.72
CA VAL A 41 9.92 -10.25 0.01
C VAL A 41 11.33 -9.68 -0.10
N GLY A 42 12.08 -9.69 1.00
CA GLY A 42 13.46 -9.25 1.06
C GLY A 42 13.95 -9.07 2.49
N MET A 43 15.26 -8.85 2.67
CA MET A 43 15.85 -8.62 4.00
C MET A 43 15.36 -7.32 4.65
N PRO A 44 15.42 -7.18 5.99
CA PRO A 44 15.23 -5.89 6.63
C PRO A 44 16.12 -4.80 5.99
N PHE A 45 15.64 -3.56 5.94
CA PHE A 45 16.32 -2.43 5.29
C PHE A 45 16.61 -2.56 3.78
N SER A 46 16.07 -3.57 3.09
CA SER A 46 16.22 -3.73 1.63
C SER A 46 15.33 -2.80 0.78
N GLY A 47 14.85 -1.67 1.32
CA GLY A 47 14.03 -0.70 0.58
C GLY A 47 12.55 -1.06 0.35
N LYS A 48 12.02 -2.12 0.97
CA LYS A 48 10.62 -2.57 0.78
C LYS A 48 9.59 -1.48 1.08
N THR A 49 9.69 -0.87 2.26
CA THR A 49 8.78 0.19 2.69
C THR A 49 8.91 1.42 1.80
N THR A 50 10.14 1.75 1.37
CA THR A 50 10.42 2.84 0.44
C THR A 50 9.75 2.58 -0.91
N ALA A 51 9.89 1.38 -1.48
CA ALA A 51 9.26 1.02 -2.75
C ALA A 51 7.73 1.22 -2.72
N LEU A 52 7.06 0.73 -1.66
CA LEU A 52 5.62 0.91 -1.43
C LEU A 52 5.22 2.39 -1.33
N SER A 53 5.95 3.18 -0.53
CA SER A 53 5.63 4.59 -0.30
C SER A 53 5.93 5.46 -1.54
N THR A 54 7.01 5.18 -2.27
CA THR A 54 7.38 5.90 -3.49
C THR A 54 6.34 5.64 -4.58
N LEU A 55 5.91 4.38 -4.76
CA LEU A 55 4.89 4.05 -5.76
C LEU A 55 3.54 4.71 -5.44
N GLN A 56 3.11 4.69 -4.18
CA GLN A 56 1.89 5.37 -3.73
C GLN A 56 1.89 6.85 -4.12
N ARG A 57 2.98 7.56 -3.79
CA ARG A 57 3.12 8.99 -4.07
C ARG A 57 3.14 9.28 -5.57
N ALA A 58 3.88 8.47 -6.34
CA ALA A 58 3.95 8.63 -7.79
C ALA A 58 2.57 8.41 -8.45
N LEU A 59 1.82 7.39 -8.04
CA LEU A 59 0.47 7.13 -8.55
C LEU A 59 -0.52 8.25 -8.20
N THR A 60 -0.43 8.76 -6.97
CA THR A 60 -1.30 9.84 -6.49
C THR A 60 -1.01 11.15 -7.22
N ASP A 61 0.26 11.48 -7.44
CA ASP A 61 0.64 12.66 -8.23
C ASP A 61 0.15 12.56 -9.67
N LEU A 62 0.30 11.39 -10.29
CA LEU A 62 -0.20 11.17 -11.64
C LEU A 62 -1.73 11.30 -11.73
N ALA A 63 -2.45 10.90 -10.68
CA ALA A 63 -3.90 11.09 -10.61
C ALA A 63 -4.26 12.57 -10.55
N ASN A 64 -3.56 13.34 -9.71
CA ASN A 64 -3.75 14.78 -9.56
C ASN A 64 -3.42 15.57 -10.84
N GLU A 65 -2.52 15.04 -11.67
CA GLU A 65 -2.16 15.59 -12.99
C GLU A 65 -3.15 15.20 -14.10
N GLY A 66 -4.20 14.43 -13.79
CA GLY A 66 -5.21 14.02 -14.77
C GLY A 66 -4.80 12.84 -15.66
N SER A 67 -3.77 12.09 -15.29
CA SER A 67 -3.34 10.90 -16.04
C SER A 67 -4.34 9.75 -15.85
N LEU A 68 -5.31 9.63 -16.76
CA LEU A 68 -6.38 8.62 -16.69
C LEU A 68 -5.88 7.16 -16.77
N HIS A 69 -4.73 6.93 -17.40
CA HIS A 69 -4.25 5.58 -17.72
C HIS A 69 -3.29 5.01 -16.67
N SER A 70 -2.74 5.86 -15.80
CA SER A 70 -1.68 5.46 -14.87
C SER A 70 -1.75 6.16 -13.51
N GLY A 71 -2.64 7.13 -13.33
CA GLY A 71 -2.87 7.81 -12.07
C GLY A 71 -3.94 7.10 -11.24
N CYS A 72 -3.65 6.90 -9.96
CA CYS A 72 -4.63 6.44 -8.97
C CYS A 72 -4.30 7.09 -7.63
N VAL A 73 -5.29 7.68 -6.94
CA VAL A 73 -5.09 8.17 -5.58
C VAL A 73 -4.98 6.94 -4.68
N VAL A 74 -3.80 6.73 -4.08
CA VAL A 74 -3.53 5.53 -3.29
C VAL A 74 -3.44 5.90 -1.81
N HIS A 75 -4.30 5.28 -1.00
CA HIS A 75 -4.24 5.33 0.45
C HIS A 75 -3.58 4.05 1.01
N GLN A 76 -2.80 4.20 2.08
CA GLN A 76 -2.10 3.09 2.72
C GLN A 76 -2.28 3.13 4.24
N ALA A 77 -2.57 1.97 4.84
CA ALA A 77 -2.48 1.75 6.27
C ALA A 77 -1.39 0.71 6.57
N ARG A 78 -0.74 0.86 7.72
CA ARG A 78 0.28 -0.07 8.21
C ARG A 78 -0.21 -0.71 9.50
N LEU A 79 -0.15 -2.04 9.55
CA LEU A 79 -0.59 -2.82 10.70
C LEU A 79 0.42 -3.91 11.01
N ASN A 80 0.75 -4.08 12.28
CA ASN A 80 1.48 -5.24 12.78
C ASN A 80 0.47 -6.27 13.28
N PRO A 81 0.18 -7.35 12.52
CA PRO A 81 -0.85 -8.31 12.90
C PRO A 81 -0.45 -9.14 14.14
N LYS A 82 0.85 -9.24 14.45
CA LYS A 82 1.33 -10.03 15.58
C LYS A 82 1.22 -9.31 16.92
N SER A 83 1.05 -7.98 16.92
CA SER A 83 0.83 -7.22 18.15
C SER A 83 -0.65 -7.09 18.54
N ILE A 84 -1.56 -7.63 17.75
CA ILE A 84 -3.01 -7.46 17.93
C ILE A 84 -3.65 -8.84 18.12
N PRO A 85 -4.49 -9.04 19.15
CA PRO A 85 -5.24 -10.28 19.30
C PRO A 85 -6.11 -10.56 18.07
N ALA A 86 -6.20 -11.84 17.66
CA ALA A 86 -6.93 -12.22 16.45
C ALA A 86 -8.39 -11.74 16.44
N LYS A 87 -9.07 -11.81 17.60
CA LYS A 87 -10.45 -11.32 17.77
C LYS A 87 -10.60 -9.83 17.47
N ASP A 88 -9.62 -9.01 17.84
CA ASP A 88 -9.67 -7.55 17.67
C ASP A 88 -9.19 -7.16 16.27
N LEU A 89 -8.34 -8.00 15.65
CA LEU A 89 -7.85 -7.79 14.30
C LEU A 89 -8.92 -8.07 13.23
N TYR A 90 -9.58 -9.22 13.35
CA TYR A 90 -10.53 -9.71 12.35
C TYR A 90 -12.00 -9.52 12.74
N GLY A 91 -12.28 -9.34 14.03
CA GLY A 91 -13.63 -9.36 14.58
C GLY A 91 -13.96 -10.71 15.20
N GLY A 92 -15.05 -10.75 15.93
CA GLY A 92 -15.50 -11.94 16.63
C GLY A 92 -17.00 -11.91 16.90
N PHE A 93 -17.58 -13.10 16.95
CA PHE A 93 -18.96 -13.32 17.38
C PHE A 93 -18.98 -13.58 18.88
N ASP A 94 -19.85 -12.89 19.60
CA ASP A 94 -20.10 -13.15 21.02
C ASP A 94 -21.33 -14.08 21.16
N GLU A 95 -21.12 -15.25 21.77
CA GLU A 95 -22.17 -16.26 21.95
C GLU A 95 -23.23 -15.86 22.98
N VAL A 96 -22.93 -14.93 23.89
CA VAL A 96 -23.88 -14.51 24.93
C VAL A 96 -24.83 -13.44 24.40
N SER A 97 -24.30 -12.41 23.75
CA SER A 97 -25.11 -11.34 23.16
C SER A 97 -25.66 -11.69 21.77
N HIS A 98 -25.11 -12.71 21.11
CA HIS A 98 -25.36 -13.03 19.71
C HIS A 98 -25.03 -11.88 18.74
N GLU A 99 -24.11 -10.99 19.13
CA GLU A 99 -23.69 -9.86 18.31
C GLU A 99 -22.32 -10.08 17.67
N TRP A 100 -22.14 -9.50 16.49
CA TRP A 100 -20.85 -9.45 15.80
C TRP A 100 -20.14 -8.14 16.09
N THR A 101 -18.89 -8.23 16.54
CA THR A 101 -18.01 -7.07 16.69
C THR A 101 -16.99 -7.04 15.56
N ASP A 102 -16.94 -5.91 14.84
CA ASP A 102 -15.97 -5.69 13.76
C ASP A 102 -14.55 -5.52 14.29
N GLY A 103 -13.59 -6.20 13.64
CA GLY A 103 -12.17 -5.99 13.89
C GLY A 103 -11.57 -4.81 13.13
N ILE A 104 -10.33 -4.46 13.47
CA ILE A 104 -9.60 -3.32 12.89
C ILE A 104 -9.51 -3.42 11.36
N VAL A 105 -9.31 -4.62 10.80
CA VAL A 105 -9.23 -4.79 9.34
C VAL A 105 -10.55 -4.41 8.66
N ALA A 106 -11.69 -4.83 9.21
CA ALA A 106 -13.00 -4.52 8.64
C ALA A 106 -13.30 -3.02 8.65
N VAL A 107 -12.92 -2.34 9.73
CA VAL A 107 -13.04 -0.87 9.85
C VAL A 107 -12.15 -0.16 8.82
N LEU A 108 -10.87 -0.54 8.71
CA LEU A 108 -9.93 0.06 7.76
C LEU A 108 -10.40 -0.09 6.30
N PHE A 109 -10.90 -1.27 5.92
CA PHE A 109 -11.44 -1.49 4.58
C PHE A 109 -12.65 -0.60 4.30
N ARG A 110 -13.54 -0.43 5.28
CA ARG A 110 -14.71 0.43 5.17
C ARG A 110 -14.33 1.91 5.02
N ASP A 111 -13.30 2.34 5.74
CA ASP A 111 -12.78 3.70 5.63
C ASP A 111 -12.15 3.95 4.25
N PHE A 112 -11.39 2.99 3.71
CA PHE A 112 -10.84 3.12 2.36
C PHE A 112 -11.91 3.09 1.26
N ALA A 113 -13.00 2.35 1.44
CA ALA A 113 -14.11 2.34 0.49
C ALA A 113 -14.90 3.66 0.50
N ARG A 114 -14.98 4.35 1.65
CA ARG A 114 -15.68 5.63 1.80
C ARG A 114 -14.88 6.83 1.30
N ASN A 115 -13.56 6.79 1.48
CA ASN A 115 -12.66 7.89 1.14
C ASN A 115 -12.07 7.77 -0.29
N GLN A 116 -12.88 7.37 -1.28
CA GLN A 116 -12.47 7.35 -2.69
C GLN A 116 -12.49 8.73 -3.33
#